data_AF-A0A1B8QR42-F1
#
_entry.id   AF-A0A1B8QR42-F1
#
_cell.length_a   1.000
_cell.length_b   1.000
_cell.length_c   1.000
_cell.angle_alpha   90.00
_cell.angle_beta   90.00
_cell.angle_gamma   90.00
#
_symmetry.space_group_name_H-M   'P 1'
#
loop_
_entity.id
_entity.type
_entity.pdbx_description
1 polymer ?
#
loop_
_entity_poly.entity_id
_entity_poly.type
_entity_poly.pdbx_seq_one_letter_code
_entity_poly.pdbx_strand_id
1 'polypeptide(L)'
;MGRKDNIKANLAKLKERFPNVFFDTKPLVPTIIDDMLVVLGDDELSKVVRSAMRYYLDSPSYLKRFVRRKWIRDVNGSKVRLITAEEKQLARERLNQINEHNSKANAEYRFAIALARETKIEYKKVELLEQKNPEKSKVVVIHRRTPKIKSE
;
A
#
# COMPACT_ATOMS: atom_id res chain seq x y z
N MET A 1 19.63 -7.58 1.65
CA MET A 1 18.48 -6.83 2.21
C MET A 1 17.51 -6.50 1.11
N GLY A 2 16.21 -6.75 1.30
CA GLY A 2 15.20 -6.44 0.28
C GLY A 2 14.96 -4.93 0.17
N ARG A 3 14.45 -4.48 -0.99
CA ARG A 3 14.08 -3.06 -1.22
C ARG A 3 13.18 -2.48 -0.12
N LYS A 4 12.31 -3.30 0.49
CA LYS A 4 11.44 -2.92 1.60
C LYS A 4 12.18 -2.72 2.93
N ASP A 5 13.24 -3.46 3.18
CA ASP A 5 14.02 -3.35 4.42
C ASP A 5 14.78 -2.02 4.44
N ASN A 6 15.33 -1.63 3.28
CA ASN A 6 15.98 -0.33 3.11
C ASN A 6 14.99 0.83 3.29
N ILE A 7 13.75 0.69 2.81
CA ILE A 7 12.70 1.71 3.00
C ILE A 7 12.37 1.89 4.48
N LYS A 8 12.24 0.81 5.25
CA LYS A 8 11.96 0.87 6.70
C LYS A 8 13.11 1.52 7.48
N ALA A 9 14.35 1.16 7.16
CA ALA A 9 15.54 1.76 7.77
C ALA A 9 15.62 3.27 7.48
N ASN A 10 15.37 3.67 6.23
CA ASN A 10 15.31 5.09 5.85
C ASN A 10 14.19 5.84 6.57
N LEU A 11 13.03 5.20 6.77
CA LEU A 11 11.92 5.74 7.54
C LEU A 11 12.27 5.98 9.00
N ALA A 12 13.08 5.10 9.62
CA ALA A 12 13.55 5.31 10.99
C ALA A 12 14.41 6.58 11.09
N LYS A 13 15.36 6.77 10.18
CA LYS A 13 16.18 7.99 10.13
C LYS A 13 15.33 9.26 9.91
N LEU A 14 14.31 9.18 9.06
CA LEU A 14 13.39 10.30 8.85
C LEU A 14 12.54 10.61 10.09
N LYS A 15 12.17 9.59 10.88
CA LYS A 15 11.46 9.81 12.16
C LYS A 15 12.29 10.56 13.17
N GLU A 16 13.58 10.28 13.21
CA GLU A 16 14.53 11.01 14.07
C GLU A 16 14.70 12.46 13.59
N ARG A 17 14.82 12.67 12.27
CA ARG A 17 14.99 14.01 11.69
C ARG A 17 13.72 14.87 11.75
N PHE A 18 12.54 14.27 11.60
CA PHE A 18 11.25 14.96 11.51
C PHE A 18 10.23 14.42 12.54
N PRO A 19 10.53 14.50 13.85
CA PRO A 19 9.67 13.87 14.87
C PRO A 19 8.22 14.37 14.79
N ASN A 20 8.01 15.65 14.47
CA ASN A 20 6.67 16.25 14.36
C ASN A 20 5.83 15.69 13.21
N VAL A 21 6.46 15.34 12.09
CA VAL A 21 5.79 14.75 10.91
C VAL A 21 5.27 13.36 11.23
N PHE A 22 6.04 12.58 11.99
CA PHE A 22 5.72 11.18 12.27
C PHE A 22 4.97 10.98 13.60
N PHE A 23 4.93 11.99 14.47
CA PHE A 23 4.27 11.93 15.75
C PHE A 23 2.77 11.64 15.60
N ASP A 24 2.30 10.58 16.28
CA ASP A 24 0.90 10.13 16.30
C ASP A 24 0.29 9.89 14.90
N THR A 25 1.13 9.70 13.88
CA THR A 25 0.74 9.41 12.48
C THR A 25 -0.36 10.36 11.97
N LYS A 26 -0.16 11.66 12.21
CA LYS A 26 -1.18 12.67 11.90
C LYS A 26 -1.27 12.92 10.38
N PRO A 27 -2.43 13.40 9.88
CA PRO A 27 -2.60 13.75 8.47
C PRO A 27 -1.67 14.91 8.09
N LEU A 28 -0.93 14.75 7.01
CA LEU A 28 0.09 15.69 6.55
C LEU A 28 -0.36 16.40 5.27
N VAL A 29 0.15 17.61 5.05
CA VAL A 29 -0.13 18.39 3.84
C VAL A 29 0.31 17.62 2.58
N PRO A 30 -0.38 17.79 1.43
CA PRO A 30 0.02 17.09 0.20
C PRO A 30 1.45 17.40 -0.25
N THR A 31 1.93 18.61 0.06
CA THR A 31 3.28 19.10 -0.25
C THR A 31 4.35 18.64 0.73
N ILE A 32 4.01 17.80 1.73
CA ILE A 32 4.92 17.48 2.85
C ILE A 32 6.27 16.93 2.40
N ILE A 33 6.30 16.21 1.28
CA ILE A 33 7.54 15.68 0.72
C ILE A 33 8.45 16.82 0.26
N ASP A 34 7.89 17.82 -0.43
CA ASP A 34 8.65 18.96 -0.92
C ASP A 34 9.07 19.85 0.25
N ASP A 35 8.20 20.06 1.25
CA ASP A 35 8.53 20.79 2.47
C ASP A 35 9.70 20.12 3.22
N MET A 36 9.69 18.79 3.33
CA MET A 36 10.80 18.02 3.91
C MET A 36 12.08 18.13 3.08
N LEU A 37 11.99 18.14 1.74
CA LEU A 37 13.17 18.32 0.88
C LEU A 37 13.79 19.69 1.07
N VAL A 38 12.99 20.75 1.17
CA VAL A 38 13.47 22.11 1.46
C VAL A 38 14.21 22.14 2.80
N VAL A 39 13.68 21.47 3.83
CA VAL A 39 14.34 21.41 5.16
C VAL A 39 15.63 20.58 5.14
N LEU A 40 15.73 19.57 4.27
CA LEU A 40 16.90 18.71 4.16
C LEU A 40 18.04 19.36 3.36
N GLY A 41 17.74 20.15 2.32
CA GLY A 41 18.77 20.68 1.42
C GLY A 41 19.64 19.57 0.86
N ASP A 42 20.96 19.69 1.05
CA ASP A 42 21.97 18.74 0.54
C ASP A 42 22.21 17.51 1.43
N ASP A 43 21.42 17.32 2.50
CA ASP A 43 21.51 16.14 3.35
C ASP A 43 21.27 14.84 2.54
N GLU A 44 22.01 13.77 2.83
CA GLU A 44 21.87 12.46 2.19
C GLU A 44 20.44 11.89 2.29
N LEU A 45 19.68 12.27 3.32
CA LEU A 45 18.28 11.90 3.50
C LEU A 45 17.37 12.46 2.39
N SER A 46 17.76 13.55 1.72
CA SER A 46 17.01 14.13 0.60
C SER A 46 16.82 13.11 -0.54
N LYS A 47 17.84 12.27 -0.78
CA LYS A 47 17.85 11.24 -1.82
C LYS A 47 16.81 10.14 -1.56
N VAL A 48 16.47 9.89 -0.30
CA VAL A 48 15.58 8.78 0.10
C VAL A 48 14.18 9.22 0.51
N VAL A 49 13.99 10.51 0.86
CA VAL A 49 12.74 11.07 1.41
C VAL A 49 11.52 10.70 0.55
N ARG A 50 11.60 10.88 -0.77
CA ARG A 50 10.46 10.65 -1.67
C ARG A 50 9.96 9.21 -1.60
N SER A 51 10.89 8.26 -1.64
CA SER A 51 10.55 6.84 -1.60
C SER A 51 9.99 6.38 -0.25
N ALA A 52 10.62 6.85 0.84
CA ALA A 52 10.23 6.50 2.19
C ALA A 52 8.88 7.13 2.58
N MET A 53 8.66 8.39 2.21
CA MET A 53 7.40 9.09 2.47
C MET A 53 6.25 8.54 1.64
N ARG A 54 6.46 8.19 0.35
CA ARG A 54 5.41 7.51 -0.43
C ARG A 54 4.97 6.21 0.24
N TYR A 55 5.92 5.39 0.70
CA TYR A 55 5.61 4.17 1.44
C TYR A 55 4.84 4.45 2.75
N TYR A 56 5.22 5.48 3.49
CA TYR A 56 4.54 5.86 4.73
C TYR A 56 3.12 6.39 4.50
N LEU A 57 2.92 7.27 3.53
CA LEU A 57 1.64 7.88 3.20
C LEU A 57 0.65 6.85 2.61
N ASP A 58 1.14 5.83 1.91
CA ASP A 58 0.33 4.70 1.45
C ASP A 58 0.15 3.59 2.53
N SER A 59 0.62 3.81 3.77
CA SER A 59 0.45 2.79 4.81
C SER A 59 -1.01 2.72 5.31
N PRO A 60 -1.57 1.53 5.57
CA PRO A 60 -2.93 1.40 6.11
C PRO A 60 -3.13 2.18 7.42
N SER A 61 -2.10 2.23 8.27
CA SER A 61 -2.13 2.96 9.53
C SER A 61 -2.28 4.47 9.32
N TYR A 62 -1.56 5.04 8.35
CA TYR A 62 -1.68 6.46 8.01
C TYR A 62 -3.06 6.77 7.43
N LEU A 63 -3.50 6.02 6.42
CA LEU A 63 -4.79 6.25 5.77
C LEU A 63 -5.97 6.13 6.76
N LYS A 64 -5.93 5.15 7.68
CA LYS A 64 -6.93 5.03 8.76
C LYS A 64 -7.00 6.30 9.62
N ARG A 65 -5.87 6.91 9.94
CA ARG A 65 -5.83 8.16 10.72
C ARG A 65 -6.25 9.36 9.88
N PHE A 66 -5.86 9.41 8.61
CA PHE A 66 -6.28 10.44 7.67
C PHE A 66 -7.81 10.56 7.61
N VAL A 67 -8.51 9.44 7.46
CA VAL A 67 -9.98 9.40 7.41
C VAL A 67 -10.62 9.86 8.73
N ARG A 68 -10.05 9.48 9.89
CA ARG A 68 -10.62 9.74 11.22
C ARG A 68 -10.39 11.17 11.72
N ARG A 69 -9.27 11.80 11.36
CA ARG A 69 -8.88 13.10 11.90
C ARG A 69 -9.55 14.24 11.10
N LYS A 70 -9.46 15.45 11.63
CA LYS A 70 -10.07 16.66 11.05
C LYS A 70 -9.05 17.61 10.41
N TRP A 71 -7.83 17.65 10.95
CA TRP A 71 -6.82 18.65 10.62
C TRP A 71 -5.65 18.02 9.87
N ILE A 72 -5.22 18.71 8.82
CA ILE A 72 -3.95 18.47 8.12
C ILE A 72 -2.83 19.28 8.78
N ARG A 73 -1.60 18.78 8.73
CA ARG A 73 -0.44 19.39 9.40
C ARG A 73 0.76 19.55 8.48
N ASP A 74 1.54 20.59 8.76
CA ASP A 74 2.80 20.87 8.08
C ASP A 74 3.99 20.09 8.68
N VAL A 75 5.18 20.37 8.16
CA VAL A 75 6.46 19.76 8.61
C VAL A 75 6.79 20.05 10.08
N ASN A 76 6.31 21.18 10.61
CA ASN A 76 6.49 21.58 12.00
C ASN A 76 5.45 20.95 12.93
N GLY A 77 4.45 20.26 12.37
CA GLY A 77 3.34 19.68 13.11
C GLY A 77 2.24 20.67 13.46
N SER A 78 2.25 21.88 12.90
CA SER A 78 1.21 22.89 13.08
C SER A 78 -0.05 22.52 12.29
N LYS A 79 -1.23 22.91 12.78
CA LYS A 79 -2.49 22.70 12.05
C LYS A 79 -2.58 23.74 10.93
N VAL A 80 -2.78 23.28 9.70
CA VAL A 80 -2.88 24.16 8.53
C VAL A 80 -4.34 24.40 8.15
N ARG A 81 -5.07 23.32 7.85
CA ARG A 81 -6.49 23.39 7.44
C ARG A 81 -7.27 22.12 7.80
N LEU A 82 -8.57 22.19 7.62
CA LEU A 82 -9.42 21.00 7.70
C LEU A 82 -9.23 20.12 6.45
N ILE A 83 -9.35 18.81 6.65
CA ILE A 83 -9.37 17.82 5.57
C ILE A 83 -10.75 17.85 4.93
N THR A 84 -10.79 17.94 3.60
CA THR A 84 -12.05 17.99 2.85
C THR A 84 -12.74 16.63 2.84
N ALA A 85 -14.04 16.61 2.53
CA ALA A 85 -14.77 15.36 2.37
C ALA A 85 -14.20 14.50 1.22
N GLU A 86 -13.81 15.13 0.12
CA GLU A 86 -13.19 14.48 -1.05
C GLU A 86 -11.85 13.82 -0.69
N GLU A 87 -10.98 14.51 0.05
CA GLU A 87 -9.70 13.95 0.49
C GLU A 87 -9.91 12.73 1.41
N LYS A 88 -10.92 12.78 2.29
CA LYS A 88 -11.28 11.62 3.12
C LYS A 88 -11.80 10.46 2.30
N GLN A 89 -12.61 10.74 1.28
CA GLN A 89 -13.16 9.73 0.39
C GLN A 89 -12.03 9.06 -0.41
N LEU A 90 -11.12 9.84 -0.98
CA LEU A 90 -9.95 9.31 -1.68
C LEU A 90 -9.08 8.44 -0.76
N ALA A 91 -8.84 8.88 0.48
CA ALA A 91 -8.08 8.10 1.47
C ALA A 91 -8.81 6.80 1.86
N ARG A 92 -10.15 6.81 1.92
CA ARG A 92 -10.98 5.63 2.18
C ARG A 92 -10.87 4.63 1.03
N GLU A 93 -11.00 5.09 -0.22
CA GLU A 93 -10.88 4.27 -1.41
C GLU A 93 -9.50 3.62 -1.50
N ARG A 94 -8.44 4.41 -1.27
CA ARG A 94 -7.08 3.90 -1.24
C ARG A 94 -6.88 2.84 -0.16
N LEU A 95 -7.42 3.07 1.04
CA LEU A 95 -7.37 2.11 2.14
C LEU A 95 -8.11 0.80 1.78
N ASN A 96 -9.27 0.90 1.13
CA ASN A 96 -10.04 -0.27 0.69
C ASN A 96 -9.27 -1.08 -0.36
N GLN A 97 -8.68 -0.42 -1.35
CA GLN A 97 -7.83 -1.09 -2.36
C GLN A 97 -6.66 -1.85 -1.71
N ILE A 98 -6.00 -1.25 -0.72
CA ILE A 98 -4.89 -1.90 -0.01
C ILE A 98 -5.38 -3.07 0.83
N ASN A 99 -6.50 -2.92 1.54
CA ASN A 99 -7.08 -4.01 2.33
C ASN A 99 -7.52 -5.17 1.45
N GLU A 100 -8.13 -4.89 0.29
CA GLU A 100 -8.50 -5.90 -0.68
C GLU A 100 -7.28 -6.61 -1.24
N HIS A 101 -6.26 -5.87 -1.69
CA HIS A 101 -4.99 -6.44 -2.15
C HIS A 101 -4.31 -7.32 -1.09
N ASN A 102 -4.41 -6.95 0.18
CA ASN A 102 -3.83 -7.68 1.30
C ASN A 102 -4.78 -8.72 1.91
N SER A 103 -5.99 -8.89 1.36
CA SER A 103 -6.94 -9.90 1.83
C SER A 103 -6.36 -11.31 1.69
N LYS A 104 -6.75 -12.20 2.61
CA LYS A 104 -6.32 -13.60 2.61
C LYS A 104 -6.58 -14.27 1.25
N ALA A 105 -7.78 -14.06 0.70
CA ALA A 105 -8.17 -14.55 -0.61
C ALA A 105 -7.23 -14.09 -1.75
N ASN A 106 -6.88 -12.81 -1.80
CA ASN A 106 -5.96 -12.30 -2.82
C ASN A 106 -4.52 -12.78 -2.58
N ALA A 107 -4.11 -12.99 -1.32
CA ALA A 107 -2.83 -13.59 -1.00
C ALA A 107 -2.76 -15.06 -1.48
N GLU A 108 -3.79 -15.85 -1.20
CA GLU A 108 -3.94 -17.24 -1.65
C GLU A 108 -3.98 -17.33 -3.18
N TYR A 109 -4.70 -16.42 -3.84
CA TYR A 109 -4.74 -16.32 -5.30
C TYR A 109 -3.35 -16.08 -5.89
N ARG A 110 -2.59 -15.11 -5.37
CA ARG A 110 -1.22 -14.84 -5.82
C ARG A 110 -0.29 -16.03 -5.55
N PHE A 111 -0.45 -16.69 -4.40
CA PHE A 111 0.31 -17.88 -4.06
C PHE A 111 0.02 -19.02 -5.05
N ALA A 112 -1.26 -19.29 -5.35
CA ALA A 112 -1.66 -20.30 -6.32
C ALA A 112 -1.13 -20.02 -7.72
N ILE A 113 -1.12 -18.74 -8.16
CA ILE A 113 -0.49 -18.35 -9.44
C ILE A 113 1.01 -18.61 -9.41
N ALA A 114 1.70 -18.24 -8.33
CA ALA A 114 3.14 -18.46 -8.21
C ALA A 114 3.47 -19.95 -8.23
N LEU A 115 2.74 -20.75 -7.46
CA LEU A 115 2.88 -22.20 -7.43
C LEU A 115 2.64 -22.82 -8.81
N ALA A 116 1.54 -22.45 -9.49
CA ALA A 116 1.22 -22.98 -10.80
C ALA A 116 2.29 -22.65 -11.86
N ARG A 117 2.90 -21.46 -11.78
CA ARG A 117 4.04 -21.07 -12.62
C ARG A 117 5.28 -21.90 -12.33
N GLU A 118 5.60 -22.12 -11.05
CA GLU A 118 6.75 -22.91 -10.61
C GLU A 118 6.61 -24.39 -10.98
N THR A 119 5.41 -24.96 -10.78
CA THR A 119 5.11 -26.36 -11.10
C THR A 119 4.82 -26.60 -12.59
N LYS A 120 4.98 -25.58 -13.46
CA LYS A 120 4.71 -25.63 -14.92
C LYS A 120 3.34 -26.23 -15.26
N ILE A 121 2.31 -25.99 -14.44
CA ILE A 121 0.96 -26.47 -14.75
C ILE A 121 0.45 -25.66 -15.94
N GLU A 122 0.10 -26.34 -17.04
CA GLU A 122 -0.56 -25.68 -18.17
C GLU A 122 -2.01 -25.30 -17.79
N TYR A 123 -2.24 -24.01 -17.57
CA TYR A 123 -3.57 -23.46 -17.31
C TYR A 123 -3.91 -22.36 -18.31
N LYS A 124 -5.20 -22.25 -18.65
CA LYS A 124 -5.75 -21.21 -19.52
C LYS A 124 -6.04 -19.92 -18.76
N LYS A 125 -6.57 -20.03 -17.53
CA LYS A 125 -6.96 -18.89 -16.70
C LYS A 125 -7.06 -19.29 -15.23
N VAL A 126 -6.61 -18.41 -14.33
CA VAL A 126 -6.84 -18.53 -12.88
C VAL A 126 -7.78 -17.40 -12.46
N GLU A 127 -8.90 -17.76 -11.84
CA GLU A 127 -9.91 -16.80 -11.40
C GLU A 127 -10.13 -16.88 -9.90
N LEU A 128 -10.41 -15.73 -9.29
CA LEU A 128 -10.90 -15.65 -7.92
C LEU A 128 -12.41 -15.44 -7.98
N LEU A 129 -13.19 -16.41 -7.54
CA LEU A 129 -14.65 -16.36 -7.57
C LEU A 129 -15.22 -16.00 -6.19
N GLU A 130 -16.20 -15.09 -6.18
CA GLU A 130 -17.01 -14.82 -5.01
C GLU A 130 -18.10 -15.88 -4.89
N GLN A 131 -18.16 -16.57 -3.75
CA GLN A 131 -19.24 -17.50 -3.49
C GLN A 131 -20.49 -16.73 -3.08
N LYS A 132 -21.66 -17.15 -3.58
CA LYS A 132 -22.97 -16.55 -3.29
C LYS A 132 -23.38 -16.60 -1.81
N ASN A 133 -22.60 -17.24 -0.96
CA ASN A 133 -22.89 -17.34 0.48
C ASN A 133 -21.96 -16.36 1.24
N PRO A 134 -22.49 -15.33 1.92
CA PRO A 134 -21.69 -14.28 2.55
C PRO A 134 -20.76 -14.77 3.66
N GLU A 135 -20.97 -15.99 4.19
CA GLU A 135 -20.08 -16.63 5.16
C GLU A 135 -18.97 -17.48 4.53
N LYS A 136 -19.00 -17.73 3.21
CA LYS A 136 -18.01 -18.57 2.52
C LYS A 136 -16.98 -17.76 1.76
N SER A 137 -15.72 -18.16 1.93
CA SER A 137 -14.52 -17.52 1.40
C SER A 137 -14.48 -17.48 -0.13
N LYS A 138 -13.75 -16.52 -0.69
CA LYS A 138 -13.40 -16.50 -2.12
C LYS A 138 -12.59 -17.77 -2.45
N VAL A 139 -12.85 -18.39 -3.60
CA VAL A 139 -12.16 -19.63 -4.02
C VAL A 139 -11.34 -19.37 -5.28
N VAL A 140 -10.16 -19.98 -5.35
CA VAL A 140 -9.28 -19.93 -6.52
C VAL A 140 -9.61 -21.11 -7.44
N VAL A 141 -9.93 -20.82 -8.71
CA VAL A 141 -10.20 -21.83 -9.74
C VAL A 141 -9.11 -21.77 -10.80
N ILE A 142 -8.44 -22.90 -11.05
CA ILE A 142 -7.43 -23.05 -12.10
C ILE A 142 -8.05 -23.85 -13.26
N HIS A 143 -8.25 -23.18 -14.40
CA HIS A 143 -8.76 -23.83 -15.61
C HIS A 143 -7.60 -24.49 -16.37
N ARG A 144 -7.53 -25.82 -16.37
CA ARG A 144 -6.47 -26.57 -17.06
C ARG A 144 -6.61 -26.41 -18.58
N ARG A 145 -5.48 -26.31 -19.29
CA ARG A 145 -5.48 -26.43 -20.75
C ARG A 145 -5.61 -27.93 -21.08
N THR A 146 -6.68 -28.33 -21.75
CA THR A 146 -6.73 -29.69 -22.32
C THR A 146 -5.74 -29.77 -23.47
N PRO A 147 -4.80 -30.73 -23.47
CA PRO A 147 -3.99 -30.98 -24.64
C PRO A 147 -4.94 -31.36 -25.78
N LYS A 148 -4.80 -30.71 -26.94
CA LYS A 148 -5.43 -31.21 -28.16
C LYS A 148 -4.82 -32.58 -28.41
N ILE A 149 -5.58 -33.64 -28.13
CA ILE A 149 -5.29 -34.96 -28.68
C ILE A 149 -5.35 -34.76 -30.20
N LYS A 150 -4.20 -34.83 -30.87
CA LYS A 150 -4.20 -34.97 -32.32
C LYS A 150 -4.75 -36.36 -32.58
N SER A 151 -5.99 -36.43 -33.05
CA SER A 151 -6.51 -37.63 -33.70
C SER A 151 -5.67 -37.88 -34.95
N GLU A 152 -5.01 -39.02 -34.98
CA GLU A 152 -4.35 -39.60 -36.17
C GLU A 152 -5.35 -39.84 -37.31
#